data_AF-S4RT23-F1
#
_entry.id   AF-S4RT23-F1
#
_cell.length_a   1.000
_cell.length_b   1.000
_cell.length_c   1.000
_cell.angle_alpha   90.00
_cell.angle_beta   90.00
_cell.angle_gamma   90.00
#
_symmetry.space_group_name_H-M   'P 1'
#
loop_
_entity.id
_entity.type
_entity.pdbx_description
1 polymer ?
#
loop_
_entity_poly.entity_id
_entity_poly.type
_entity_poly.pdbx_seq_one_letter_code
_entity_poly.pdbx_strand_id
1 'polypeptide(L)'
;LQALAELCEVKVGNTRPICSLVALHELWLPDSLSGGGGRELQRLSFIGSVFSLSAFSEDDPKVAEKYFSGPTLTLDNTRVVSQALQHHLETARMEQFKVLHSMLLNGGTREATLAYMAAVVNRNGKKSQLQTDDRLVSSDGFMLNFLWVLQHLAARIKLETVDPLYPFHPRCRLTLGPDETRLKATREELAVWLDRLRSEPCCQADVKFPTECFFLTLHCHHLSILPACRRYTRRLREIRDLNRSLEELKSKEEETPSTGRHRELLKRFKARLRRLVRAKACADVVLLDENLLRRCLHFYGSVVCLLFRIVDPVNPKPVLPLNPEIPEAFSALPEFYIEDIAEFLLFIIQ
;
A
#
# COMPACT_ATOMS: atom_id res chain seq x y z
N LEU A 1 13.30 1.75 17.46
CA LEU A 1 12.93 0.67 16.52
C LEU A 1 13.83 -0.54 16.67
N GLN A 2 15.14 -0.43 16.39
CA GLN A 2 16.07 -1.55 16.54
C GLN A 2 16.00 -2.25 17.92
N ALA A 3 16.02 -1.49 19.02
CA ALA A 3 15.86 -2.06 20.36
C ALA A 3 14.55 -2.85 20.53
N LEU A 4 13.44 -2.40 19.93
CA LEU A 4 12.17 -3.14 19.98
C LEU A 4 12.26 -4.44 19.17
N ALA A 5 12.90 -4.42 18.01
CA ALA A 5 13.12 -5.61 17.19
C ALA A 5 13.95 -6.66 17.95
N GLU A 6 15.07 -6.25 18.55
CA GLU A 6 15.92 -7.10 19.38
C GLU A 6 15.15 -7.67 20.58
N LEU A 7 14.35 -6.84 21.27
CA LEU A 7 13.53 -7.29 22.41
C LEU A 7 12.44 -8.30 21.99
N CYS A 8 11.79 -8.11 20.84
CA CYS A 8 10.83 -9.07 20.29
C CYS A 8 11.50 -10.40 19.88
N GLU A 9 12.79 -10.37 19.57
CA GLU A 9 13.55 -11.57 19.23
C GLU A 9 13.94 -12.43 20.45
N VAL A 10 13.91 -11.87 21.66
CA VAL A 10 14.18 -12.59 22.91
C VAL A 10 13.16 -13.71 23.13
N LYS A 11 13.68 -14.92 23.38
CA LYS A 11 12.88 -16.12 23.68
C LYS A 11 13.12 -16.57 25.11
N VAL A 12 12.04 -16.92 25.79
CA VAL A 12 12.07 -17.61 27.09
C VAL A 12 11.26 -18.89 26.94
N GLY A 13 11.96 -20.02 26.89
CA GLY A 13 11.37 -21.30 26.46
C GLY A 13 10.82 -21.19 25.02
N ASN A 14 9.56 -21.60 24.84
CA ASN A 14 8.85 -21.53 23.56
C ASN A 14 8.08 -20.22 23.34
N THR A 15 8.24 -19.24 24.23
CA THR A 15 7.47 -17.98 24.19
C THR A 15 8.37 -16.78 23.92
N ARG A 16 7.79 -15.75 23.30
CA ARG A 16 8.41 -14.43 23.16
C ARG A 16 7.69 -13.45 24.09
N PRO A 17 8.16 -13.27 25.34
CA PRO A 17 7.40 -12.54 26.37
C PRO A 17 7.15 -11.08 25.98
N ILE A 18 8.09 -10.42 25.31
CA ILE A 18 7.91 -9.05 24.83
C ILE A 18 6.84 -8.98 23.73
N CYS A 19 6.81 -9.93 22.80
CA CYS A 19 5.72 -9.98 21.82
C CYS A 19 4.36 -10.11 22.50
N SER A 20 4.25 -10.98 23.50
CA SER A 20 3.02 -11.14 24.29
C SER A 20 2.63 -9.85 25.02
N LEU A 21 3.59 -9.18 25.65
CA LEU A 21 3.36 -7.91 26.34
C LEU A 21 2.86 -6.83 25.38
N VAL A 22 3.49 -6.72 24.20
CA VAL A 22 3.10 -5.74 23.17
C VAL A 22 1.69 -6.01 22.65
N ALA A 23 1.32 -7.28 22.42
CA ALA A 23 -0.02 -7.64 21.96
C ALA A 23 -1.11 -7.45 23.03
N LEU A 24 -0.74 -7.48 24.31
CA LEU A 24 -1.63 -7.20 25.45
C LEU A 24 -1.74 -5.71 25.77
N HIS A 25 -0.94 -4.85 25.13
CA HIS A 25 -0.99 -3.41 25.37
C HIS A 25 -2.38 -2.86 25.02
N GLU A 26 -2.94 -1.97 25.85
CA GLU A 26 -4.29 -1.41 25.65
C GLU A 26 -4.44 -0.73 24.28
N LEU A 27 -3.35 -0.13 23.79
CA LEU A 27 -3.26 0.47 22.47
C LEU A 27 -2.71 -0.48 21.39
N TRP A 28 -2.89 -1.80 21.52
CA TRP A 28 -2.52 -2.74 20.46
C TRP A 28 -3.34 -2.51 19.19
N LEU A 29 -4.66 -2.56 19.33
CA LEU A 29 -5.63 -2.33 18.26
C LEU A 29 -6.76 -1.43 18.79
N PRO A 30 -6.51 -0.11 18.95
CA PRO A 30 -7.50 0.79 19.53
C PRO A 30 -8.74 0.89 18.64
N ASP A 31 -9.89 1.09 19.26
CA ASP A 31 -11.13 1.37 18.54
C ASP A 31 -11.08 2.72 17.82
N SER A 32 -11.87 2.83 16.75
CA SER A 32 -11.98 4.08 15.99
C SER A 32 -12.74 5.11 16.82
N LEU A 33 -12.15 6.28 17.04
CA LEU A 33 -12.75 7.40 17.76
C LEU A 33 -13.59 8.29 16.84
N SER A 34 -13.30 8.27 15.53
CA SER A 34 -14.03 9.02 14.51
C SER A 34 -14.11 8.24 13.19
N GLY A 35 -14.60 8.89 12.12
CA GLY A 35 -14.59 8.32 10.77
C GLY A 35 -13.20 8.13 10.15
N GLY A 36 -12.13 8.52 10.85
CA GLY A 36 -10.73 8.43 10.41
C GLY A 36 -9.94 7.24 10.96
N GLY A 37 -10.57 6.07 11.02
CA GLY A 37 -10.00 4.89 11.66
C GLY A 37 -8.62 4.45 11.15
N GLY A 38 -8.27 4.71 9.88
CA GLY A 38 -6.93 4.43 9.36
C GLY A 38 -5.89 5.35 9.99
N ARG A 39 -6.15 6.67 9.98
CA ARG A 39 -5.28 7.68 10.57
C ARG A 39 -5.11 7.50 12.08
N GLU A 40 -6.20 7.16 12.76
CA GLU A 40 -6.21 6.87 14.19
C GLU A 40 -5.42 5.62 14.52
N LEU A 41 -5.60 4.52 13.77
CA LEU A 41 -4.82 3.30 13.96
C LEU A 41 -3.33 3.59 13.84
N GLN A 42 -2.89 4.30 12.80
CA GLN A 42 -1.48 4.67 12.64
C GLN A 42 -0.93 5.45 13.85
N ARG A 43 -1.71 6.39 14.40
CA ARG A 43 -1.23 7.33 15.43
C ARG A 43 -1.37 6.83 16.85
N LEU A 44 -2.44 6.10 17.14
CA LEU A 44 -2.81 5.70 18.49
C LEU A 44 -2.28 4.31 18.81
N SER A 45 -2.18 3.42 17.83
CA SER A 45 -1.69 2.07 18.10
C SER A 45 -0.19 2.07 18.38
N PHE A 46 0.23 1.22 19.32
CA PHE A 46 1.63 1.07 19.71
C PHE A 46 2.49 0.72 18.49
N ILE A 47 2.07 -0.28 17.71
CA ILE A 47 2.76 -0.70 16.48
C ILE A 47 2.59 0.31 15.35
N GLY A 48 1.52 1.10 15.31
CA GLY A 48 1.31 2.12 14.28
C GLY A 48 2.47 3.12 14.16
N SER A 49 3.01 3.52 15.31
CA SER A 49 4.16 4.41 15.38
C SER A 49 5.44 3.82 14.76
N VAL A 50 5.64 2.49 14.89
CA VAL A 50 6.79 1.75 14.36
C VAL A 50 6.85 1.84 12.83
N PHE A 51 5.70 1.89 12.17
CA PHE A 51 5.58 1.98 10.72
C PHE A 51 5.55 3.42 10.17
N SER A 52 5.56 4.45 11.03
CA SER A 52 5.31 5.84 10.61
C SER A 52 6.52 6.59 10.02
N LEU A 53 7.70 5.96 9.95
CA LEU A 53 8.87 6.57 9.30
C LEU A 53 8.60 6.79 7.80
N SER A 54 8.82 7.99 7.29
CA SER A 54 8.48 8.32 5.90
C SER A 54 9.49 9.27 5.28
N ALA A 55 9.70 9.13 3.96
CA ALA A 55 10.42 10.09 3.14
C ALA A 55 9.48 10.97 2.30
N PHE A 56 8.16 10.81 2.40
CA PHE A 56 7.21 11.70 1.72
C PHE A 56 7.13 13.06 2.41
N SER A 57 7.06 14.11 1.60
CA SER A 57 6.96 15.49 2.09
C SER A 57 5.65 15.79 2.83
N GLU A 58 4.60 15.05 2.48
CA GLU A 58 3.26 15.12 3.07
C GLU A 58 3.22 14.52 4.48
N ASP A 59 4.10 13.56 4.74
CA ASP A 59 4.19 12.86 6.02
C ASP A 59 5.16 13.59 6.96
N ASP A 60 6.33 14.00 6.46
CA ASP A 60 7.29 14.82 7.18
C ASP A 60 7.92 15.90 6.28
N PRO A 61 7.47 17.18 6.39
CA PRO A 61 8.00 18.27 5.58
C PRO A 61 9.49 18.55 5.86
N LYS A 62 10.03 18.15 7.01
CA LYS A 62 11.43 18.37 7.37
C LYS A 62 12.36 17.57 6.47
N VAL A 63 11.92 16.43 5.92
CA VAL A 63 12.69 15.65 4.95
C VAL A 63 12.91 16.48 3.68
N ALA A 64 11.84 17.09 3.16
CA ALA A 64 11.92 17.96 1.99
C ALA A 64 12.81 19.18 2.22
N GLU A 65 12.76 19.77 3.41
CA GLU A 65 13.59 20.91 3.78
C GLU A 65 15.06 20.53 3.95
N LYS A 66 15.36 19.42 4.61
CA LYS A 66 16.74 19.01 4.88
C LYS A 66 17.46 18.51 3.64
N TYR A 67 16.77 17.72 2.81
CA TYR A 67 17.39 16.96 1.73
C TYR A 67 17.17 17.57 0.34
N PHE A 68 16.12 18.39 0.18
CA PHE A 68 15.70 18.91 -1.13
C PHE A 68 15.49 20.44 -1.13
N SER A 69 16.14 21.18 -0.23
CA SER A 69 16.12 22.65 -0.24
C SER A 69 17.48 23.27 -0.58
N GLY A 70 17.46 24.34 -1.37
CA GLY A 70 18.65 25.17 -1.67
C GLY A 70 19.35 24.86 -3.00
N PRO A 71 20.56 25.42 -3.23
CA PRO A 71 21.40 25.16 -4.41
C PRO A 71 21.99 23.73 -4.46
N THR A 72 21.72 22.92 -3.43
CA THR A 72 22.06 21.50 -3.32
C THR A 72 21.27 20.60 -4.26
N LEU A 73 20.22 21.10 -4.92
CA LEU A 73 19.38 20.36 -5.87
C LEU A 73 20.05 20.17 -7.25
N THR A 74 21.32 19.76 -7.29
CA THR A 74 21.96 19.27 -8.51
C THR A 74 21.54 17.82 -8.75
N LEU A 75 21.59 17.35 -10.00
CA LEU A 75 21.22 15.97 -10.36
C LEU A 75 22.05 14.95 -9.58
N ASP A 76 23.37 15.15 -9.48
CA ASP A 76 24.26 14.24 -8.76
C ASP A 76 24.01 14.18 -7.27
N ASN A 77 23.82 15.33 -6.62
CA ASN A 77 23.50 15.39 -5.18
C ASN A 77 22.16 14.72 -4.89
N THR A 78 21.16 14.94 -5.77
CA THR A 78 19.83 14.33 -5.64
C THR A 78 19.95 12.80 -5.67
N ARG A 79 20.75 12.23 -6.59
CA ARG A 79 20.95 10.78 -6.67
C ARG A 79 21.58 10.20 -5.40
N VAL A 80 22.64 10.82 -4.90
CA VAL A 80 23.34 10.35 -3.69
C VAL A 80 22.41 10.41 -2.47
N VAL A 81 21.68 11.50 -2.32
CA VAL A 81 20.69 11.68 -1.25
C VAL A 81 19.57 10.64 -1.35
N SER A 82 19.05 10.39 -2.55
CA SER A 82 18.03 9.36 -2.78
C SER A 82 18.51 7.97 -2.36
N GLN A 83 19.72 7.57 -2.77
CA GLN A 83 20.31 6.27 -2.39
C GLN A 83 20.48 6.16 -0.87
N ALA A 84 20.96 7.22 -0.21
CA ALA A 84 21.09 7.24 1.24
C ALA A 84 19.73 7.10 1.93
N LEU A 85 18.71 7.86 1.51
CA LEU A 85 17.37 7.77 2.08
C LEU A 85 16.73 6.39 1.85
N GLN A 86 16.87 5.82 0.65
CA GLN A 86 16.42 4.47 0.32
C GLN A 86 17.07 3.43 1.24
N HIS A 87 18.38 3.53 1.48
CA HIS A 87 19.09 2.62 2.38
C HIS A 87 18.58 2.71 3.83
N HIS A 88 18.35 3.92 4.34
CA HIS A 88 17.78 4.11 5.68
C HIS A 88 16.35 3.55 5.79
N LEU A 89 15.53 3.77 4.76
CA LEU A 89 14.17 3.21 4.70
C LEU A 89 14.21 1.68 4.69
N GLU A 90 15.06 1.07 3.88
CA GLU A 90 15.20 -0.39 3.81
C GLU A 90 15.65 -0.97 5.15
N THR A 91 16.62 -0.33 5.81
CA THR A 91 17.08 -0.73 7.15
C THR A 91 15.95 -0.66 8.18
N ALA A 92 15.20 0.44 8.20
CA ALA A 92 14.06 0.58 9.12
C ALA A 92 12.98 -0.46 8.85
N ARG A 93 12.68 -0.75 7.58
CA ARG A 93 11.68 -1.75 7.19
C ARG A 93 12.10 -3.17 7.56
N MET A 94 13.39 -3.50 7.46
CA MET A 94 13.93 -4.77 7.99
C MET A 94 13.65 -4.91 9.48
N GLU A 95 13.86 -3.86 10.27
CA GLU A 95 13.53 -3.88 11.71
C GLU A 95 12.02 -3.98 11.98
N GLN A 96 11.18 -3.29 11.19
CA GLN A 96 9.71 -3.44 11.24
C GLN A 96 9.27 -4.89 10.95
N PHE A 97 9.90 -5.54 9.97
CA PHE A 97 9.66 -6.94 9.67
C PHE A 97 10.07 -7.85 10.82
N LYS A 98 11.25 -7.67 11.41
CA LYS A 98 11.69 -8.47 12.57
C LYS A 98 10.68 -8.42 13.72
N VAL A 99 10.14 -7.22 14.01
CA VAL A 99 9.09 -7.03 15.03
C VAL A 99 7.85 -7.85 14.65
N LEU A 100 7.23 -7.58 13.50
CA LEU A 100 5.96 -8.20 13.13
C LEU A 100 6.10 -9.72 12.93
N HIS A 101 7.20 -10.17 12.30
CA HIS A 101 7.51 -11.57 12.09
C HIS A 101 7.70 -12.31 13.42
N SER A 102 8.40 -11.72 14.40
CA SER A 102 8.54 -12.32 15.73
C SER A 102 7.20 -12.51 16.42
N MET A 103 6.27 -11.55 16.28
CA MET A 103 4.92 -11.66 16.80
C MET A 103 4.09 -12.75 16.12
N LEU A 104 4.26 -12.95 14.80
CA LEU A 104 3.61 -14.03 14.05
C LEU A 104 4.17 -15.42 14.39
N LEU A 105 5.46 -15.51 14.71
CA LEU A 105 6.09 -16.77 15.13
C LEU A 105 5.64 -17.21 16.53
N ASN A 106 5.30 -16.26 17.41
CA ASN A 106 4.84 -16.55 18.76
C ASN A 106 3.36 -16.97 18.75
N GLY A 107 3.08 -18.22 19.11
CA GLY A 107 1.75 -18.82 19.01
C GLY A 107 0.66 -18.03 19.73
N GLY A 108 0.98 -17.46 20.91
CA GLY A 108 0.03 -16.65 21.70
C GLY A 108 -0.31 -15.29 21.10
N THR A 109 0.44 -14.80 20.10
CA THR A 109 0.21 -13.48 19.49
C THR A 109 -0.12 -13.53 18.02
N ARG A 110 -0.03 -14.71 17.37
CA ARG A 110 -0.26 -14.85 15.93
C ARG A 110 -1.64 -14.34 15.50
N GLU A 111 -2.68 -14.77 16.21
CA GLU A 111 -4.07 -14.39 15.90
C GLU A 111 -4.30 -12.87 16.06
N ALA A 112 -3.84 -12.30 17.17
CA ALA A 112 -3.91 -10.86 17.41
C ALA A 112 -3.13 -10.05 16.36
N THR A 113 -2.01 -10.60 15.87
CA THR A 113 -1.19 -10.00 14.82
C THR A 113 -1.89 -10.04 13.46
N LEU A 114 -2.49 -11.16 13.09
CA LEU A 114 -3.31 -11.27 11.88
C LEU A 114 -4.52 -10.34 11.91
N ALA A 115 -5.20 -10.24 13.06
CA ALA A 115 -6.30 -9.31 13.26
C ALA A 115 -5.86 -7.85 13.11
N TYR A 116 -4.70 -7.48 13.69
CA TYR A 116 -4.12 -6.15 13.50
C TYR A 116 -3.79 -5.88 12.03
N MET A 117 -3.17 -6.83 11.33
CA MET A 117 -2.84 -6.69 9.92
C MET A 117 -4.09 -6.48 9.05
N ALA A 118 -5.14 -7.25 9.30
CA ALA A 118 -6.43 -7.09 8.63
C ALA A 118 -7.08 -5.74 8.94
N ALA A 119 -7.01 -5.28 10.20
CA ALA A 119 -7.54 -3.99 10.59
C ALA A 119 -6.80 -2.82 9.92
N VAL A 120 -5.47 -2.91 9.75
CA VAL A 120 -4.71 -1.93 8.96
C VAL A 120 -5.27 -1.85 7.54
N VAL A 121 -5.48 -2.98 6.87
CA VAL A 121 -6.01 -3.00 5.50
C VAL A 121 -7.44 -2.45 5.46
N ASN A 122 -8.36 -3.01 6.26
CA ASN A 122 -9.78 -2.66 6.24
C ASN A 122 -10.05 -1.19 6.59
N ARG A 123 -9.37 -0.64 7.61
CA ARG A 123 -9.55 0.77 8.02
C ARG A 123 -8.97 1.78 7.01
N ASN A 124 -8.21 1.30 6.03
CA ASN A 124 -7.63 2.12 4.96
C ASN A 124 -8.32 1.95 3.60
N GLY A 125 -9.49 1.28 3.53
CA GLY A 125 -10.21 1.07 2.27
C GLY A 125 -10.48 2.37 1.47
N LYS A 126 -10.64 3.52 2.15
CA LYS A 126 -10.82 4.83 1.49
C LYS A 126 -9.59 5.32 0.70
N LYS A 127 -8.42 4.69 0.81
CA LYS A 127 -7.23 5.05 0.01
C LYS A 127 -7.39 4.76 -1.47
N SER A 128 -8.27 3.85 -1.87
CA SER A 128 -8.53 3.56 -3.28
C SER A 128 -9.35 4.65 -3.99
N GLN A 129 -10.00 5.55 -3.23
CA GLN A 129 -10.83 6.63 -3.78
C GLN A 129 -10.01 7.64 -4.58
N LEU A 130 -10.59 8.16 -5.66
CA LEU A 130 -9.93 9.14 -6.54
C LEU A 130 -9.52 10.44 -5.80
N GLN A 131 -10.31 10.82 -4.79
CA GLN A 131 -10.07 11.99 -3.92
C GLN A 131 -10.14 11.56 -2.46
N THR A 132 -9.12 10.83 -2.01
CA THR A 132 -9.01 10.45 -0.61
C THR A 132 -8.79 11.66 0.29
N ASP A 133 -9.51 11.72 1.41
CA ASP A 133 -9.21 12.62 2.52
C ASP A 133 -8.12 12.01 3.43
N ASP A 134 -6.93 12.61 3.42
CA ASP A 134 -5.76 12.17 4.21
C ASP A 134 -5.99 12.20 5.73
N ARG A 135 -7.04 12.87 6.20
CA ARG A 135 -7.43 12.87 7.62
C ARG A 135 -8.06 11.54 8.03
N LEU A 136 -8.63 10.81 7.07
CA LEU A 136 -9.38 9.58 7.36
C LEU A 136 -8.52 8.31 7.26
N VAL A 137 -7.43 8.40 6.53
CA VAL A 137 -6.57 7.27 6.17
C VAL A 137 -5.16 7.43 6.71
N SER A 138 -4.43 6.33 6.74
CA SER A 138 -3.02 6.29 7.05
C SER A 138 -2.20 6.96 5.93
N SER A 139 -1.05 7.47 6.32
CA SER A 139 -0.11 8.15 5.43
C SER A 139 0.49 7.19 4.41
N ASP A 140 1.01 7.72 3.29
CA ASP A 140 1.57 6.87 2.23
C ASP A 140 2.84 6.14 2.69
N GLY A 141 3.69 6.81 3.50
CA GLY A 141 4.88 6.20 4.08
C GLY A 141 4.54 5.03 5.01
N PHE A 142 3.53 5.19 5.86
CA PHE A 142 3.04 4.12 6.72
C PHE A 142 2.58 2.92 5.90
N MET A 143 1.73 3.15 4.89
CA MET A 143 1.16 2.08 4.08
C MET A 143 2.22 1.37 3.24
N LEU A 144 3.22 2.08 2.70
CA LEU A 144 4.30 1.46 1.95
C LEU A 144 5.29 0.68 2.83
N ASN A 145 5.54 1.13 4.05
CA ASN A 145 6.32 0.36 5.02
C ASN A 145 5.59 -0.93 5.40
N PHE A 146 4.29 -0.84 5.64
CA PHE A 146 3.46 -2.00 5.94
C PHE A 146 3.40 -2.98 4.75
N LEU A 147 3.19 -2.45 3.53
CA LEU A 147 3.26 -3.23 2.30
C LEU A 147 4.60 -3.97 2.18
N TRP A 148 5.72 -3.29 2.41
CA TRP A 148 7.04 -3.89 2.31
C TRP A 148 7.17 -5.11 3.24
N VAL A 149 6.67 -5.02 4.48
CA VAL A 149 6.71 -6.14 5.43
C VAL A 149 5.84 -7.29 4.93
N LEU A 150 4.63 -7.00 4.44
CA LEU A 150 3.73 -7.99 3.86
C LEU A 150 4.32 -8.68 2.62
N GLN A 151 5.03 -7.95 1.76
CA GLN A 151 5.75 -8.51 0.62
C GLN A 151 6.84 -9.49 1.07
N HIS A 152 7.59 -9.17 2.13
CA HIS A 152 8.65 -10.06 2.66
C HIS A 152 8.08 -11.31 3.32
N LEU A 153 6.95 -11.20 4.01
CA LEU A 153 6.22 -12.35 4.54
C LEU A 153 5.68 -13.22 3.39
N ALA A 154 5.13 -12.60 2.34
CA ALA A 154 4.55 -13.30 1.20
C ALA A 154 5.59 -13.95 0.27
N ALA A 155 6.82 -13.44 0.21
CA ALA A 155 7.88 -13.96 -0.66
C ALA A 155 8.25 -15.43 -0.38
N ARG A 156 7.94 -15.96 0.82
CA ARG A 156 8.19 -17.36 1.18
C ARG A 156 6.98 -18.28 0.96
N ILE A 157 5.83 -17.72 0.57
CA ILE A 157 4.59 -18.47 0.38
C ILE A 157 4.64 -19.17 -0.96
N LYS A 158 4.40 -20.48 -0.95
CA LYS A 158 4.21 -21.24 -2.18
C LYS A 158 2.77 -21.09 -2.64
N LEU A 159 2.56 -20.76 -3.91
CA LEU A 159 1.23 -20.45 -4.43
C LEU A 159 0.26 -21.63 -4.30
N GLU A 160 0.74 -22.88 -4.38
CA GLU A 160 -0.08 -24.08 -4.16
C GLU A 160 -0.74 -24.14 -2.76
N THR A 161 -0.19 -23.42 -1.78
CA THR A 161 -0.73 -23.39 -0.40
C THR A 161 -1.76 -22.30 -0.17
N VAL A 162 -1.90 -21.36 -1.12
CA VAL A 162 -2.89 -20.28 -1.08
C VAL A 162 -4.23 -20.84 -1.54
N ASP A 163 -5.28 -20.63 -0.78
CA ASP A 163 -6.65 -20.99 -1.18
C ASP A 163 -7.22 -19.88 -2.10
N PRO A 164 -7.51 -20.17 -3.38
CA PRO A 164 -8.04 -19.17 -4.30
C PRO A 164 -9.44 -18.65 -3.92
N LEU A 165 -10.22 -19.41 -3.15
CA LEU A 165 -11.58 -19.04 -2.75
C LEU A 165 -11.63 -18.19 -1.48
N TYR A 166 -10.47 -17.88 -0.87
CA TYR A 166 -10.40 -17.13 0.38
C TYR A 166 -11.15 -15.79 0.39
N PRO A 167 -11.15 -14.96 -0.67
CA PRO A 167 -11.93 -13.71 -0.67
C PRO A 167 -13.43 -13.91 -0.40
N PHE A 168 -13.94 -15.10 -0.65
CA PHE A 168 -15.34 -15.49 -0.48
C PHE A 168 -15.57 -16.36 0.75
N HIS A 169 -14.51 -16.74 1.45
CA HIS A 169 -14.57 -17.60 2.62
C HIS A 169 -15.22 -16.85 3.81
N PRO A 170 -16.09 -17.50 4.62
CA PRO A 170 -16.78 -16.84 5.75
C PRO A 170 -15.83 -16.26 6.81
N ARG A 171 -14.63 -16.85 6.95
CA ARG A 171 -13.57 -16.38 7.86
C ARG A 171 -12.57 -15.42 7.20
N CYS A 172 -12.85 -14.94 6.00
CA CYS A 172 -12.03 -13.91 5.37
C CYS A 172 -12.01 -12.66 6.24
N ARG A 173 -10.82 -12.20 6.62
CA ARG A 173 -10.68 -10.99 7.43
C ARG A 173 -10.80 -9.70 6.63
N LEU A 174 -10.74 -9.80 5.30
CA LEU A 174 -10.73 -8.65 4.40
C LEU A 174 -12.18 -8.26 4.08
N THR A 175 -12.49 -6.99 4.25
CA THR A 175 -13.82 -6.47 3.93
C THR A 175 -13.83 -5.95 2.50
N LEU A 176 -14.55 -6.65 1.61
CA LEU A 176 -14.91 -6.13 0.30
C LEU A 176 -16.20 -5.33 0.45
N GLY A 177 -16.24 -4.11 -0.08
CA GLY A 177 -17.44 -3.28 -0.03
C GLY A 177 -18.61 -3.95 -0.75
N PRO A 178 -19.87 -3.72 -0.33
CA PRO A 178 -21.04 -4.20 -1.05
C PRO A 178 -21.15 -3.58 -2.46
N ASP A 179 -20.55 -2.40 -2.63
CA ASP A 179 -20.50 -1.68 -3.89
C ASP A 179 -19.25 -1.98 -4.74
N GLU A 180 -18.39 -2.89 -4.29
CA GLU A 180 -17.17 -3.26 -5.02
C GLU A 180 -17.54 -3.90 -6.37
N THR A 181 -16.99 -3.36 -7.45
CA THR A 181 -17.24 -3.85 -8.81
C THR A 181 -16.56 -5.21 -9.01
N ARG A 182 -17.26 -6.11 -9.72
CA ARG A 182 -16.82 -7.49 -9.97
C ARG A 182 -16.50 -7.67 -11.45
N LEU A 183 -15.57 -8.57 -11.76
CA LEU A 183 -15.14 -8.80 -13.15
C LEU A 183 -16.29 -9.12 -14.11
N LYS A 184 -17.22 -9.99 -13.69
CA LYS A 184 -18.38 -10.38 -14.52
C LYS A 184 -19.54 -10.97 -13.70
N ALA A 185 -19.92 -10.30 -12.61
CA ALA A 185 -21.04 -10.73 -11.78
C ALA A 185 -21.83 -9.54 -11.25
N THR A 186 -23.15 -9.63 -11.26
CA THR A 186 -24.01 -8.66 -10.55
C THR A 186 -23.97 -8.91 -9.04
N ARG A 187 -24.51 -7.97 -8.26
CA ARG A 187 -24.61 -8.14 -6.80
C ARG A 187 -25.55 -9.27 -6.44
N GLU A 188 -26.62 -9.43 -7.19
CA GLU A 188 -27.63 -10.48 -7.00
C GLU A 188 -27.04 -11.86 -7.32
N GLU A 189 -26.34 -11.99 -8.46
CA GLU A 189 -25.64 -13.22 -8.85
C GLU A 189 -24.59 -13.62 -7.81
N LEU A 190 -23.81 -12.65 -7.34
CA LEU A 190 -22.81 -12.86 -6.30
C LEU A 190 -23.46 -13.35 -4.99
N ALA A 191 -24.54 -12.72 -4.54
CA ALA A 191 -25.23 -13.10 -3.30
C ALA A 191 -25.76 -14.53 -3.38
N VAL A 192 -26.37 -14.90 -4.51
CA VAL A 192 -26.89 -16.24 -4.76
C VAL A 192 -25.77 -17.29 -4.82
N TRP A 193 -24.64 -16.96 -5.45
CA TRP A 193 -23.49 -17.86 -5.48
C TRP A 193 -22.82 -18.03 -4.10
N LEU A 194 -22.64 -16.95 -3.34
CA LEU A 194 -22.06 -17.00 -2.00
C LEU A 194 -22.91 -17.85 -1.04
N ASP A 195 -24.23 -17.82 -1.17
CA ASP A 195 -25.12 -18.65 -0.35
C ASP A 195 -24.91 -20.15 -0.63
N ARG A 196 -24.76 -20.53 -1.91
CA ARG A 196 -24.38 -21.90 -2.28
C ARG A 196 -23.00 -22.27 -1.75
N LEU A 197 -22.01 -21.39 -1.94
CA LEU A 197 -20.62 -21.63 -1.54
C LEU A 197 -20.48 -21.89 -0.04
N ARG A 198 -21.29 -21.24 0.81
CA ARG A 198 -21.27 -21.45 2.27
C ARG A 198 -21.59 -22.88 2.69
N SER A 199 -22.31 -23.62 1.85
CA SER A 199 -22.66 -25.03 2.11
C SER A 199 -21.55 -26.00 1.72
N GLU A 200 -20.52 -25.53 0.98
CA GLU A 200 -19.41 -26.36 0.55
C GLU A 200 -18.44 -26.68 1.70
N PRO A 201 -17.83 -27.88 1.73
CA PRO A 201 -16.88 -28.26 2.77
C PRO A 201 -15.67 -27.31 2.87
N CYS A 202 -15.28 -26.66 1.78
CA CYS A 202 -14.17 -25.71 1.75
C CYS A 202 -14.43 -24.49 2.66
N CYS A 203 -15.69 -24.08 2.86
CA CYS A 203 -16.07 -22.98 3.73
C CYS A 203 -16.09 -23.34 5.23
N GLN A 204 -15.95 -24.62 5.56
CA GLN A 204 -15.88 -25.10 6.94
C GLN A 204 -14.44 -25.27 7.43
N ALA A 205 -13.47 -25.33 6.52
CA ALA A 205 -12.07 -25.53 6.84
C ALA A 205 -11.45 -24.31 7.54
N ASP A 206 -10.41 -24.55 8.34
CA ASP A 206 -9.61 -23.48 8.91
C ASP A 206 -8.75 -22.82 7.82
N VAL A 207 -8.73 -21.49 7.84
CA VAL A 207 -7.88 -20.71 6.93
C VAL A 207 -6.44 -20.75 7.42
N LYS A 208 -5.51 -21.00 6.50
CA LYS A 208 -4.08 -21.07 6.80
C LYS A 208 -3.42 -19.70 6.64
N PHE A 209 -2.38 -19.46 7.45
CA PHE A 209 -1.56 -18.25 7.38
C PHE A 209 -1.08 -17.88 5.95
N PRO A 210 -0.58 -18.81 5.11
CA PRO A 210 -0.14 -18.46 3.76
C PRO A 210 -1.26 -17.83 2.92
N THR A 211 -2.48 -18.33 3.04
CA THR A 211 -3.64 -17.76 2.36
C THR A 211 -3.92 -16.34 2.87
N GLU A 212 -4.08 -16.17 4.18
CA GLU A 212 -4.39 -14.87 4.77
C GLU A 212 -3.33 -13.82 4.43
N CYS A 213 -2.05 -14.18 4.60
CA CYS A 213 -0.94 -13.29 4.32
C CYS A 213 -0.89 -12.91 2.84
N PHE A 214 -1.11 -13.83 1.91
CA PHE A 214 -1.10 -13.53 0.47
C PHE A 214 -2.17 -12.48 0.12
N PHE A 215 -3.41 -12.69 0.56
CA PHE A 215 -4.50 -11.76 0.25
C PHE A 215 -4.42 -10.45 1.02
N LEU A 216 -3.88 -10.45 2.25
CA LEU A 216 -3.53 -9.22 2.97
C LEU A 216 -2.51 -8.40 2.17
N THR A 217 -1.48 -9.06 1.61
CA THR A 217 -0.49 -8.39 0.75
C THR A 217 -1.14 -7.82 -0.52
N LEU A 218 -2.03 -8.57 -1.17
CA LEU A 218 -2.75 -8.11 -2.38
C LEU A 218 -3.62 -6.87 -2.12
N HIS A 219 -4.42 -6.89 -1.05
CA HIS A 219 -5.23 -5.73 -0.70
C HIS A 219 -4.38 -4.56 -0.20
N CYS A 220 -3.28 -4.83 0.51
CA CYS A 220 -2.35 -3.77 0.90
C CYS A 220 -1.69 -3.12 -0.33
N HIS A 221 -1.38 -3.89 -1.38
CA HIS A 221 -0.92 -3.37 -2.67
C HIS A 221 -1.90 -2.34 -3.24
N HIS A 222 -3.17 -2.72 -3.32
CA HIS A 222 -4.26 -1.87 -3.81
C HIS A 222 -4.39 -0.56 -3.02
N LEU A 223 -4.18 -0.60 -1.71
CA LEU A 223 -4.37 0.55 -0.81
C LEU A 223 -3.10 1.37 -0.56
N SER A 224 -1.94 0.96 -1.06
CA SER A 224 -0.66 1.62 -0.78
C SER A 224 0.03 2.14 -2.05
N ILE A 225 0.65 1.25 -2.83
CA ILE A 225 1.47 1.62 -3.97
C ILE A 225 0.65 2.27 -5.08
N LEU A 226 -0.56 1.77 -5.37
CA LEU A 226 -1.41 2.33 -6.43
C LEU A 226 -1.87 3.77 -6.14
N PRO A 227 -2.48 4.09 -4.98
CA PRO A 227 -2.81 5.46 -4.63
C PRO A 227 -1.61 6.40 -4.62
N ALA A 228 -0.44 5.93 -4.17
CA ALA A 228 0.79 6.71 -4.19
C ALA A 228 1.27 7.02 -5.61
N CYS A 229 1.23 6.03 -6.52
CA CYS A 229 1.50 6.20 -7.95
C CYS A 229 0.52 7.20 -8.60
N ARG A 230 -0.80 7.06 -8.36
CA ARG A 230 -1.84 7.99 -8.85
C ARG A 230 -1.56 9.43 -8.41
N ARG A 231 -1.25 9.60 -7.13
CA ARG A 231 -0.91 10.90 -6.53
C ARG A 231 0.35 11.49 -7.15
N TYR A 232 1.37 10.67 -7.37
CA TYR A 232 2.60 11.07 -8.05
C TYR A 232 2.34 11.54 -9.49
N THR A 233 1.61 10.76 -10.28
CA THR A 233 1.28 11.12 -11.67
C THR A 233 0.44 12.39 -11.75
N ARG A 234 -0.49 12.60 -10.80
CA ARG A 234 -1.24 13.86 -10.67
C ARG A 234 -0.31 15.03 -10.37
N ARG A 235 0.65 14.85 -9.44
CA ARG A 235 1.67 15.86 -9.10
C ARG A 235 2.52 16.25 -10.32
N LEU A 236 2.92 15.28 -11.15
CA LEU A 236 3.66 15.55 -12.38
C LEU A 236 2.85 16.37 -13.40
N ARG A 237 1.54 16.12 -13.52
CA ARG A 237 0.65 16.94 -14.36
C ARG A 237 0.55 18.37 -13.81
N GLU A 238 0.33 18.51 -12.50
CA GLU A 238 0.21 19.82 -11.85
C GLU A 238 1.50 20.66 -11.99
N ILE A 239 2.68 20.04 -11.89
CA ILE A 239 3.97 20.71 -12.12
C ILE A 239 4.05 21.23 -13.57
N ARG A 240 3.69 20.40 -14.56
CA ARG A 240 3.70 20.80 -15.97
C ARG A 240 2.73 21.95 -16.25
N ASP A 241 1.51 21.87 -15.73
CA ASP A 241 0.48 22.90 -15.92
C ASP A 241 0.90 24.23 -15.28
N LEU A 242 1.45 24.20 -14.05
CA LEU A 242 1.93 25.41 -13.37
C LEU A 242 3.15 26.03 -14.06
N ASN A 243 4.05 25.23 -14.63
CA ASN A 243 5.17 25.74 -15.42
C ASN A 243 4.67 26.48 -16.67
N ARG A 244 3.73 25.88 -17.42
CA ARG A 244 3.10 26.53 -18.58
C ARG A 244 2.43 27.85 -18.20
N SER A 245 1.65 27.87 -17.13
CA SER A 245 1.02 29.11 -16.64
C SER A 245 2.04 30.17 -16.18
N LEU A 246 3.18 29.75 -15.63
CA LEU A 246 4.26 30.68 -15.26
C LEU A 246 4.97 31.28 -16.47
N GLU A 247 5.13 30.53 -17.55
CA GLU A 247 5.70 31.02 -18.82
C GLU A 247 4.74 32.03 -19.47
N GLU A 248 3.45 31.71 -19.55
CA GLU A 248 2.41 32.62 -20.07
C GLU A 248 2.28 33.92 -19.27
N LEU A 249 2.46 33.88 -17.95
CA LEU A 249 2.42 35.08 -17.11
C LEU A 249 3.69 35.94 -17.23
N LYS A 250 4.83 35.34 -17.56
CA LYS A 250 6.08 36.07 -17.79
C LYS A 250 6.08 36.77 -19.15
N SER A 251 5.60 36.11 -20.21
CA SER A 251 5.52 36.74 -21.53
C SER A 251 4.60 37.97 -21.52
N LYS A 252 3.46 37.90 -20.82
CA LYS A 252 2.55 39.05 -20.63
C LYS A 252 3.16 40.22 -19.84
N GLU A 253 4.15 39.95 -18.98
CA GLU A 253 4.88 40.99 -18.22
C GLU A 253 5.91 41.72 -19.10
N GLU A 254 6.41 41.07 -20.16
CA GLU A 254 7.28 41.71 -21.16
C GLU A 254 6.49 42.64 -22.09
N GLU A 255 5.21 42.34 -22.34
CA GLU A 255 4.33 43.14 -23.21
C GLU A 255 3.66 44.33 -22.50
N THR A 256 3.44 44.28 -21.19
CA THR A 256 2.75 45.35 -20.44
C THR A 256 3.36 45.56 -19.05
N PRO A 257 3.62 46.80 -18.60
CA PRO A 257 4.20 47.07 -17.28
C PRO A 257 3.40 46.42 -16.14
N SER A 258 4.06 45.54 -15.41
CA SER A 258 3.48 44.65 -14.41
C SER A 258 2.95 45.38 -13.17
N THR A 259 1.67 45.16 -12.86
CA THR A 259 1.02 45.68 -11.65
C THR A 259 1.47 44.90 -10.41
N GLY A 260 1.41 45.51 -9.22
CA GLY A 260 1.77 44.84 -7.95
C GLY A 260 1.02 43.52 -7.70
N ARG A 261 -0.21 43.40 -8.21
CA ARG A 261 -1.02 42.17 -8.17
C ARG A 261 -0.42 41.05 -9.03
N HIS A 262 0.14 41.36 -10.19
CA HIS A 262 0.80 40.41 -11.09
C HIS A 262 2.07 39.83 -10.45
N ARG A 263 2.88 40.70 -9.85
CA ARG A 263 4.11 40.30 -9.14
C ARG A 263 3.83 39.37 -7.96
N GLU A 264 2.77 39.64 -7.19
CA GLU A 264 2.36 38.78 -6.08
C GLU A 264 1.82 37.42 -6.58
N LEU A 265 1.05 37.40 -7.67
CA LEU A 265 0.59 36.14 -8.28
C LEU A 265 1.77 35.27 -8.75
N LEU A 266 2.75 35.86 -9.44
CA LEU A 266 3.98 35.19 -9.85
C LEU A 266 4.75 34.63 -8.66
N LYS A 267 4.84 35.40 -7.56
CA LYS A 267 5.50 34.95 -6.32
C LYS A 267 4.80 33.71 -5.74
N ARG A 268 3.46 33.70 -5.70
CA ARG A 268 2.66 32.56 -5.23
C ARG A 268 2.82 31.33 -6.10
N PHE A 269 2.77 31.48 -7.43
CA PHE A 269 2.94 30.37 -8.36
C PHE A 269 4.33 29.76 -8.27
N LYS A 270 5.38 30.59 -8.23
CA LYS A 270 6.76 30.12 -8.00
C LYS A 270 6.91 29.39 -6.66
N ALA A 271 6.25 29.87 -5.60
CA ALA A 271 6.29 29.20 -4.29
C ALA A 271 5.57 27.84 -4.31
N ARG A 272 4.39 27.75 -4.94
CA ARG A 272 3.65 26.49 -5.13
C ARG A 272 4.46 25.50 -5.95
N LEU A 273 5.04 25.94 -7.07
CA LEU A 273 5.89 25.11 -7.93
C LEU A 273 7.08 24.55 -7.15
N ARG A 274 7.81 25.38 -6.39
CA ARG A 274 8.93 24.92 -5.55
C ARG A 274 8.49 23.84 -4.56
N ARG A 275 7.32 24.00 -3.92
CA ARG A 275 6.76 22.99 -3.00
C ARG A 275 6.48 21.68 -3.72
N LEU A 276 5.85 21.72 -4.90
CA LEU A 276 5.52 20.53 -5.67
C LEU A 276 6.77 19.81 -6.19
N VAL A 277 7.78 20.54 -6.67
CA VAL A 277 9.05 19.97 -7.13
C VAL A 277 9.78 19.25 -5.98
N ARG A 278 9.79 19.84 -4.78
CA ARG A 278 10.35 19.17 -3.59
C ARG A 278 9.57 17.92 -3.19
N ALA A 279 8.24 18.00 -3.19
CA ALA A 279 7.37 16.86 -2.92
C ALA A 279 7.57 15.73 -3.95
N LYS A 280 7.77 16.11 -5.22
CA LYS A 280 8.11 15.19 -6.31
C LYS A 280 9.45 14.51 -6.06
N ALA A 281 10.50 15.26 -5.72
CA ALA A 281 11.81 14.70 -5.40
C ALA A 281 11.75 13.73 -4.20
N CYS A 282 10.98 14.05 -3.16
CA CYS A 282 10.74 13.14 -2.03
C CYS A 282 10.03 11.85 -2.46
N ALA A 283 9.02 11.96 -3.32
CA ALA A 283 8.30 10.80 -3.85
C ALA A 283 9.16 9.95 -4.79
N ASP A 284 10.06 10.56 -5.57
CA ASP A 284 11.00 9.85 -6.44
C ASP A 284 11.86 8.87 -5.64
N VAL A 285 12.37 9.28 -4.47
CA VAL A 285 13.16 8.43 -3.56
C VAL A 285 12.44 7.13 -3.24
N VAL A 286 11.13 7.19 -3.02
CA VAL A 286 10.35 6.05 -2.53
C VAL A 286 9.78 5.24 -3.68
N LEU A 287 9.11 5.90 -4.63
CA LEU A 287 8.31 5.24 -5.67
C LEU A 287 9.16 4.75 -6.86
N LEU A 288 10.33 5.35 -7.08
CA LEU A 288 11.24 4.95 -8.14
C LEU A 288 12.42 4.10 -7.62
N ASP A 289 12.34 3.62 -6.38
CA ASP A 289 13.27 2.61 -5.86
C ASP A 289 13.07 1.29 -6.62
N GLU A 290 14.10 0.89 -7.37
CA GLU A 290 14.08 -0.34 -8.16
C GLU A 290 13.78 -1.60 -7.33
N ASN A 291 14.18 -1.63 -6.06
CA ASN A 291 13.91 -2.77 -5.19
C ASN A 291 12.43 -2.87 -4.85
N LEU A 292 11.77 -1.74 -4.56
CA LEU A 292 10.33 -1.69 -4.36
C LEU A 292 9.60 -2.11 -5.64
N LEU A 293 9.95 -1.52 -6.78
CA LEU A 293 9.30 -1.84 -8.06
C LEU A 293 9.45 -3.31 -8.44
N ARG A 294 10.64 -3.89 -8.25
CA ARG A 294 10.91 -5.31 -8.48
C ARG A 294 10.07 -6.22 -7.58
N ARG A 295 9.95 -5.89 -6.29
CA ARG A 295 9.10 -6.65 -5.35
C ARG A 295 7.63 -6.58 -5.76
N CYS A 296 7.15 -5.40 -6.17
CA CYS A 296 5.79 -5.23 -6.64
C CYS A 296 5.52 -6.05 -7.91
N LEU A 297 6.41 -5.99 -8.91
CA LEU A 297 6.31 -6.79 -10.14
C LEU A 297 6.31 -8.29 -9.84
N HIS A 298 7.19 -8.73 -8.94
CA HIS A 298 7.25 -10.14 -8.54
C HIS A 298 5.95 -10.61 -7.88
N PHE A 299 5.40 -9.80 -6.96
CA PHE A 299 4.13 -10.11 -6.32
C PHE A 299 2.98 -10.14 -7.32
N TYR A 300 2.87 -9.13 -8.21
CA TYR A 300 1.84 -9.15 -9.26
C TYR A 300 1.98 -10.33 -10.23
N GLY A 301 3.19 -10.77 -10.54
CA GLY A 301 3.40 -12.01 -11.29
C GLY A 301 2.78 -13.22 -10.59
N SER A 302 2.91 -13.29 -9.25
CA SER A 302 2.27 -14.35 -8.45
C SER A 302 0.74 -14.23 -8.42
N VAL A 303 0.21 -12.99 -8.43
CA VAL A 303 -1.24 -12.73 -8.56
C VAL A 303 -1.76 -13.20 -9.91
N VAL A 304 -1.04 -12.94 -11.01
CA VAL A 304 -1.40 -13.45 -12.35
C VAL A 304 -1.45 -14.98 -12.35
N CYS A 305 -0.46 -15.65 -11.74
CA CYS A 305 -0.49 -17.11 -11.60
C CYS A 305 -1.69 -17.60 -10.77
N LEU A 306 -2.08 -16.87 -9.71
CA LEU A 306 -3.29 -17.18 -8.94
C LEU A 306 -4.54 -17.06 -9.80
N LEU A 307 -4.67 -15.96 -10.56
CA LEU A 307 -5.81 -15.72 -11.44
C LEU A 307 -5.95 -16.82 -12.49
N PHE A 308 -4.86 -17.26 -13.11
CA PHE A 308 -4.89 -18.40 -14.03
C PHE A 308 -5.39 -19.68 -13.36
N ARG A 309 -4.99 -19.94 -12.12
CA ARG A 309 -5.44 -21.10 -11.36
C ARG A 309 -6.92 -21.01 -10.95
N ILE A 310 -7.48 -19.81 -10.86
CA ILE A 310 -8.91 -19.59 -10.63
C ILE A 310 -9.70 -19.82 -11.93
N VAL A 311 -9.15 -19.38 -13.07
CA VAL A 311 -9.76 -19.56 -14.41
C VAL A 311 -9.76 -21.02 -14.85
N ASP A 312 -8.62 -21.72 -14.68
CA ASP A 312 -8.48 -23.14 -15.00
C ASP A 312 -7.83 -23.86 -13.81
N PRO A 313 -8.64 -24.37 -12.86
CA PRO A 313 -8.13 -25.07 -11.69
C PRO A 313 -7.53 -26.45 -12.04
N VAL A 314 -7.83 -27.00 -13.21
CA VAL A 314 -7.37 -28.33 -13.65
C VAL A 314 -6.02 -28.24 -14.34
N ASN A 315 -5.81 -27.22 -15.19
CA ASN A 315 -4.58 -27.06 -15.95
C ASN A 315 -3.76 -25.86 -15.46
N PRO A 316 -2.57 -26.08 -14.86
CA PRO A 316 -1.69 -24.99 -14.43
C PRO A 316 -1.07 -24.19 -15.59
N LYS A 317 -1.20 -24.70 -16.83
CA LYS A 317 -0.82 -24.02 -18.08
C LYS A 317 -2.02 -24.08 -19.02
N PRO A 318 -2.94 -23.10 -18.95
CA PRO A 318 -4.13 -23.13 -19.77
C PRO A 318 -3.75 -23.06 -21.26
N VAL A 319 -4.42 -23.87 -22.07
CA VAL A 319 -4.32 -23.82 -23.54
C VAL A 319 -5.36 -22.83 -24.05
N LEU A 320 -4.97 -21.97 -25.00
CA LEU A 320 -5.88 -21.00 -25.60
C LEU A 320 -6.53 -21.56 -26.88
N PRO A 321 -7.81 -21.24 -27.16
CA PRO A 321 -8.72 -20.42 -26.35
C PRO A 321 -9.19 -21.15 -25.08
N LEU A 322 -9.50 -20.38 -24.03
CA LEU A 322 -10.07 -20.90 -22.78
C LEU A 322 -11.48 -21.46 -23.01
N ASN A 323 -11.97 -22.25 -22.05
CA ASN A 323 -13.36 -22.68 -22.01
C ASN A 323 -14.29 -21.45 -22.06
N PRO A 324 -15.32 -21.42 -22.94
CA PRO A 324 -16.31 -20.34 -22.97
C PRO A 324 -17.09 -20.17 -21.66
N GLU A 325 -17.22 -21.23 -20.86
CA GLU A 325 -17.82 -21.15 -19.52
C GLU A 325 -16.83 -20.53 -18.53
N ILE A 326 -17.21 -19.38 -17.97
CA ILE A 326 -16.38 -18.64 -17.00
C ILE A 326 -16.69 -19.15 -15.60
N PRO A 327 -15.68 -19.57 -14.81
CA PRO A 327 -15.91 -19.97 -13.42
C PRO A 327 -16.53 -18.85 -12.58
N GLU A 328 -17.56 -19.17 -11.78
CA GLU A 328 -18.22 -18.20 -10.89
C GLU A 328 -17.23 -17.54 -9.91
N ALA A 329 -16.24 -18.31 -9.44
CA ALA A 329 -15.19 -17.79 -8.58
C ALA A 329 -14.32 -16.72 -9.25
N PHE A 330 -14.11 -16.81 -10.57
CA PHE A 330 -13.38 -15.80 -11.33
C PHE A 330 -14.25 -14.58 -11.59
N SER A 331 -15.50 -14.78 -12.02
CA SER A 331 -16.41 -13.67 -12.32
C SER A 331 -16.74 -12.81 -11.10
N ALA A 332 -16.74 -13.43 -9.91
CA ALA A 332 -16.99 -12.78 -8.63
C ALA A 332 -15.79 -12.00 -8.05
N LEU A 333 -14.59 -12.07 -8.65
CA LEU A 333 -13.43 -11.34 -8.13
C LEU A 333 -13.62 -9.82 -8.25
N PRO A 334 -13.06 -9.03 -7.33
CA PRO A 334 -12.98 -7.58 -7.49
C PRO A 334 -12.22 -7.19 -8.76
N GLU A 335 -12.69 -6.18 -9.49
CA GLU A 335 -12.02 -5.70 -10.71
C GLU A 335 -10.57 -5.27 -10.45
N PHE A 336 -10.31 -4.63 -9.30
CA PHE A 336 -8.97 -4.15 -8.95
C PHE A 336 -7.90 -5.25 -8.89
N TYR A 337 -8.27 -6.53 -8.78
CA TYR A 337 -7.32 -7.64 -8.84
C TYR A 337 -6.59 -7.70 -10.18
N ILE A 338 -7.22 -7.21 -11.26
CA ILE A 338 -6.64 -7.13 -12.60
C ILE A 338 -6.23 -5.69 -12.92
N GLU A 339 -7.08 -4.71 -12.62
CA GLU A 339 -6.81 -3.31 -12.96
C GLU A 339 -5.52 -2.78 -12.33
N ASP A 340 -5.25 -3.13 -11.07
CA ASP A 340 -4.05 -2.68 -10.36
C ASP A 340 -2.77 -3.14 -11.06
N ILE A 341 -2.78 -4.34 -11.66
CA ILE A 341 -1.63 -4.88 -12.39
C ILE A 341 -1.35 -4.01 -13.62
N ALA A 342 -2.39 -3.72 -14.40
CA ALA A 342 -2.28 -2.89 -15.60
C ALA A 342 -1.86 -1.45 -15.25
N GLU A 343 -2.49 -0.85 -14.24
CA GLU A 343 -2.16 0.50 -13.79
C GLU A 343 -0.72 0.61 -13.26
N PHE A 344 -0.27 -0.39 -12.49
CA PHE A 344 1.10 -0.42 -12.01
C PHE A 344 2.12 -0.60 -13.14
N LEU A 345 1.84 -1.43 -14.14
CA LEU A 345 2.69 -1.56 -15.34
C LEU A 345 2.74 -0.24 -16.13
N LEU A 346 1.61 0.45 -16.29
CA LEU A 346 1.57 1.77 -16.93
C LEU A 346 2.41 2.80 -16.18
N PHE A 347 2.42 2.75 -14.84
CA PHE A 347 3.28 3.62 -14.03
C PHE A 347 4.77 3.36 -14.26
N ILE A 348 5.18 2.08 -14.39
CA ILE A 348 6.61 1.74 -14.60
C ILE A 348 7.10 2.10 -16.00
N ILE A 349 6.23 2.02 -17.02
CA ILE A 349 6.61 2.26 -18.43
C ILE A 349 6.66 3.76 -18.76
N GLN A 350 5.98 4.61 -17.98
CA GLN A 350 5.99 6.08 -18.12
C GLN A 350 7.29 6.71 -17.63
#